data_AF-A0A817KS03-F1
#
_entry.id   AF-A0A817KS03-F1
#
_cell.length_a   1.000
_cell.length_b   1.000
_cell.length_c   1.000
_cell.angle_alpha   90.00
_cell.angle_beta   90.00
_cell.angle_gamma   90.00
#
_symmetry.space_group_name_H-M   'P 1'
#
loop_
_entity.id
_entity.type
_entity.pdbx_description
1 polymer ?
#
loop_
_entity_poly.entity_id
_entity_poly.type
_entity_poly.pdbx_seq_one_letter_code
_entity_poly.pdbx_strand_id
1 'polypeptide(L)'
;MVWEKAKVRIVVQPKYTSDSFALVVRYVSRDLIEDLVVKEIQRTIASADRIKRIHYAYQRKTDDYQFDVKDYSEYNAVLQLGPIAIDNSWLSITKFYPGNRLTYCTKCWCIGNSKSKCNSISKCRVCLENLNVNTPHKCQYEPKCAQCDGKHHSLDSRCQVIQNYKHRLKKIC
;
A
#
# COMPACT_ATOMS: atom_id res chain seq x y z
N MET A 1 -10.78 -43.65 1.87
CA MET A 1 -10.90 -42.39 1.11
C MET A 1 -10.82 -41.24 2.10
N VAL A 2 -9.67 -40.56 2.16
CA VAL A 2 -9.44 -39.43 3.07
C VAL A 2 -9.84 -38.17 2.33
N TRP A 3 -10.87 -37.48 2.82
CA TRP A 3 -11.31 -36.20 2.29
C TRP A 3 -10.31 -35.11 2.72
N GLU A 4 -9.46 -34.66 1.80
CA GLU A 4 -8.66 -33.45 2.01
C GLU A 4 -9.59 -32.24 2.03
N LYS A 5 -9.84 -31.70 3.23
CA LYS A 5 -10.51 -30.41 3.39
C LYS A 5 -9.62 -29.34 2.77
N ALA A 6 -10.04 -28.80 1.63
CA ALA A 6 -9.45 -27.60 1.04
C ALA A 6 -9.40 -26.48 2.10
N LYS A 7 -8.19 -26.09 2.51
CA LYS A 7 -7.97 -24.95 3.40
C LYS A 7 -8.39 -23.69 2.66
N VAL A 8 -9.63 -23.25 2.87
CA VAL A 8 -10.09 -21.92 2.48
C VAL A 8 -9.28 -20.92 3.30
N ARG A 9 -8.23 -20.35 2.69
CA ARG A 9 -7.48 -19.24 3.29
C ARG A 9 -8.37 -18.02 3.26
N ILE A 10 -8.90 -17.66 4.43
CA ILE A 10 -9.61 -16.40 4.65
C ILE A 10 -8.62 -15.27 4.34
N VAL A 11 -8.83 -14.61 3.20
CA VAL A 11 -8.08 -13.40 2.85
C VAL A 11 -8.65 -12.30 3.72
N VAL A 12 -8.02 -12.08 4.87
CA VAL A 12 -8.33 -10.94 5.74
C VAL A 12 -8.09 -9.68 4.90
N GLN A 13 -9.13 -8.86 4.74
CA GLN A 13 -8.97 -7.56 4.10
C GLN A 13 -7.91 -6.77 4.86
N PRO A 14 -6.88 -6.22 4.19
CA PRO A 14 -5.95 -5.34 4.87
C PRO A 14 -6.74 -4.12 5.33
N LYS A 15 -6.75 -3.87 6.65
CA LYS A 15 -6.93 -2.51 7.15
C LYS A 15 -5.73 -1.72 6.65
N TYR A 16 -5.90 -1.00 5.54
CA TYR A 16 -4.96 0.01 5.11
C TYR A 16 -5.03 1.15 6.11
N THR A 17 -4.19 1.09 7.13
CA THR A 17 -3.70 2.29 7.80
C THR A 17 -2.21 2.31 7.46
N SER A 18 -1.77 3.23 6.60
CA SER A 18 -0.36 3.62 6.70
C SER A 18 -0.14 4.06 8.15
N ASP A 19 1.02 3.75 8.72
CA ASP A 19 1.38 4.29 10.05
C ASP A 19 1.42 5.82 10.04
N SER A 20 1.30 6.44 8.86
CA SER A 20 1.02 7.85 8.65
C SER A 20 -0.48 8.13 8.39
N PHE A 21 -1.03 9.11 9.09
CA PHE A 21 -2.35 9.69 8.80
C PHE A 21 -2.26 10.56 7.54
N ALA A 22 -2.08 9.91 6.38
CA ALA A 22 -1.74 10.57 5.13
C ALA A 22 -2.99 11.05 4.36
N LEU A 23 -2.94 12.29 3.90
CA LEU A 23 -3.95 12.95 3.10
C LEU A 23 -3.35 13.45 1.80
N VAL A 24 -4.21 13.80 0.84
CA VAL A 24 -3.76 14.33 -0.46
C VAL A 24 -4.66 15.47 -0.92
N VAL A 25 -4.04 16.59 -1.29
CA VAL A 25 -4.68 17.65 -2.08
C VAL A 25 -4.54 17.28 -3.55
N ARG A 26 -5.66 17.24 -4.27
CA ARG A 26 -5.68 16.81 -5.67
C ARG A 26 -5.86 17.96 -6.63
N TYR A 27 -5.35 17.76 -7.84
CA TYR A 27 -5.56 18.64 -9.00
C TYR A 27 -4.93 20.03 -8.84
N VAL A 28 -3.80 20.13 -8.14
CA VAL A 28 -3.02 21.38 -8.05
C VAL A 28 -2.41 21.67 -9.40
N SER A 29 -2.54 22.91 -9.91
CA SER A 29 -1.94 23.29 -11.18
C SER A 29 -0.42 23.07 -11.17
N ARG A 30 0.10 22.44 -12.21
CA ARG A 30 1.54 22.14 -12.35
C ARG A 30 2.39 23.40 -12.47
N ASP A 31 1.79 24.50 -12.91
CA ASP A 31 2.46 25.79 -13.13
C ASP A 31 2.70 26.56 -11.82
N LEU A 32 2.11 26.11 -10.71
CA LEU A 32 2.31 26.73 -9.40
C LEU A 32 3.69 26.35 -8.82
N ILE A 33 4.29 27.34 -8.15
CA ILE A 33 5.54 27.17 -7.41
C ILE A 33 5.28 26.26 -6.20
N GLU A 34 6.08 25.21 -6.04
CA GLU A 34 5.91 24.21 -4.97
C GLU A 34 5.89 24.83 -3.56
N ASP A 35 6.75 25.81 -3.28
CA ASP A 35 6.79 26.52 -2.01
C ASP A 35 5.49 27.27 -1.68
N LEU A 36 4.79 27.79 -2.70
CA LEU A 36 3.49 28.44 -2.50
C LEU A 36 2.45 27.42 -2.07
N VAL A 37 2.38 26.28 -2.78
CA VAL A 37 1.45 25.19 -2.48
C VAL A 37 1.67 24.66 -1.07
N VAL A 38 2.94 24.43 -0.70
CA VAL A 38 3.34 23.98 0.65
C VAL A 38 2.87 24.98 1.71
N LYS A 39 3.12 26.28 1.52
CA LYS A 39 2.70 27.33 2.46
C LYS A 39 1.18 27.40 2.61
N GLU A 40 0.42 27.25 1.53
CA GLU A 40 -1.04 27.31 1.58
C GLU A 40 -1.66 26.10 2.28
N ILE A 41 -1.10 24.90 2.04
CA ILE A 41 -1.46 23.69 2.79
C ILE A 41 -1.19 23.89 4.28
N GLN A 42 0.01 24.36 4.64
CA GLN A 42 0.39 24.58 6.04
C GLN A 42 -0.37 25.73 6.71
N ARG A 43 -0.75 26.76 5.96
CA ARG A 43 -1.59 27.86 6.46
C ARG A 43 -2.97 27.34 6.89
N THR A 44 -3.50 26.36 6.18
CA THR A 44 -4.83 25.80 6.45
C THR A 44 -4.76 24.66 7.46
N ILE A 45 -3.68 23.87 7.40
CA ILE A 45 -3.47 22.66 8.19
C ILE A 45 -2.08 22.77 8.80
N ALA A 46 -1.99 23.45 9.95
CA ALA A 46 -0.71 23.79 10.59
C ALA A 46 0.17 22.58 10.93
N SER A 47 -0.43 21.40 11.11
CA SER A 47 0.24 20.13 11.38
C SER A 47 0.71 19.38 10.13
N ALA A 48 0.40 19.88 8.93
CA ALA A 48 0.78 19.21 7.69
C ALA A 48 2.30 19.15 7.58
N ASP A 49 2.82 17.93 7.62
CA ASP A 49 4.24 17.63 7.54
C ASP A 49 4.51 16.62 6.41
N ARG A 50 5.79 16.43 6.06
CA ARG A 50 6.25 15.49 5.03
C ARG A 50 5.51 15.68 3.71
N ILE A 51 5.26 16.93 3.35
CA ILE A 51 4.55 17.30 2.13
C ILE A 51 5.39 16.89 0.93
N LYS A 52 4.77 16.15 -0.01
CA LYS A 52 5.43 15.58 -1.19
C LYS A 52 4.53 15.74 -2.40
N ARG A 53 5.10 16.28 -3.48
CA ARG A 53 4.48 16.23 -4.81
C ARG A 53 4.47 14.80 -5.35
N ILE A 54 3.30 14.36 -5.82
CA ILE A 54 3.12 13.08 -6.50
C ILE A 54 3.34 13.29 -8.00
N HIS A 55 4.42 12.72 -8.52
CA HIS A 55 4.70 12.72 -9.95
C HIS A 55 3.98 11.56 -10.65
N TYR A 56 3.11 11.90 -11.60
CA TYR A 56 2.46 10.93 -12.45
C TYR A 56 3.29 10.66 -13.71
N ALA A 57 3.38 9.38 -14.11
CA ALA A 57 4.13 8.95 -15.30
C ALA A 57 3.49 9.41 -16.63
N TYR A 58 2.19 9.71 -16.62
CA TYR A 58 1.47 10.24 -17.78
C TYR A 58 1.37 11.77 -17.66
N GLN A 59 1.41 12.46 -18.80
CA GLN A 59 1.34 13.92 -18.82
C GLN A 59 -0.03 14.39 -18.33
N ARG A 60 -0.02 15.14 -17.22
CA ARG A 60 -1.17 15.87 -16.69
C ARG A 60 -0.80 17.34 -16.53
N LYS A 61 -1.80 18.21 -16.64
CA LYS A 61 -1.68 19.65 -16.31
C LYS A 61 -1.70 19.92 -14.80
N THR A 62 -1.93 18.88 -14.00
CA THR A 62 -2.06 18.98 -12.56
C THR A 62 -1.21 17.92 -11.87
N ASP A 63 -0.80 18.24 -10.65
CA ASP A 63 -0.14 17.32 -9.74
C ASP A 63 -0.95 17.21 -8.43
N ASP A 64 -0.64 16.20 -7.65
CA ASP A 64 -1.25 15.98 -6.34
C ASP A 64 -0.18 16.15 -5.26
N TYR A 65 -0.57 16.62 -4.08
CA TYR A 65 0.34 16.83 -2.96
C TYR A 65 -0.10 15.97 -1.77
N GLN A 66 0.73 14.98 -1.44
CA GLN A 66 0.54 14.15 -0.26
C GLN A 66 1.13 14.87 0.97
N PHE A 67 0.47 14.76 2.11
CA PHE A 67 1.02 15.20 3.40
C PHE A 67 0.55 14.28 4.52
N ASP A 68 1.29 14.26 5.63
CA ASP A 68 0.93 13.55 6.85
C ASP A 68 0.36 14.55 7.88
N VAL A 69 -0.59 14.11 8.71
CA VAL A 69 -1.06 14.87 9.90
C VAL A 69 -0.71 14.12 11.19
N LYS A 70 -0.86 14.80 12.33
CA LYS A 70 -0.33 14.34 13.62
C LYS A 70 -0.98 13.05 14.12
N ASP A 71 -2.30 12.99 14.08
CA ASP A 71 -3.07 11.90 14.67
C ASP A 71 -4.40 11.62 13.95
N TYR A 72 -5.10 10.56 14.38
CA TYR A 72 -6.37 10.13 13.81
C TYR A 72 -7.51 11.15 14.00
N SER A 73 -7.48 11.92 15.09
CA SER A 73 -8.50 12.93 15.35
C SER A 73 -8.39 14.03 14.31
N GLU A 74 -7.17 14.54 14.13
CA GLU A 74 -6.85 15.55 13.14
C GLU A 74 -7.09 15.07 11.71
N TYR A 75 -6.75 13.82 11.40
CA TYR A 75 -7.04 13.21 10.11
C TYR A 75 -8.52 13.31 9.72
N ASN A 76 -9.42 12.99 10.66
CA ASN A 76 -10.86 13.09 10.40
C ASN A 76 -11.33 14.54 10.34
N ALA A 77 -10.78 15.43 11.18
CA ALA A 77 -11.10 16.85 11.15
C ALA A 77 -10.72 17.48 9.80
N VAL A 78 -9.53 17.19 9.29
CA VAL A 78 -9.07 17.71 7.98
C VAL A 78 -9.92 17.15 6.83
N LEU A 79 -10.37 15.90 6.90
CA LEU A 79 -11.30 15.35 5.91
C LEU A 79 -12.68 16.02 5.95
N GLN A 80 -13.11 16.52 7.10
CA GLN A 80 -14.37 17.23 7.29
C GLN A 80 -14.27 18.73 6.98
N LEU A 81 -13.06 19.29 6.93
CA LEU A 81 -12.80 20.69 6.61
C LEU A 81 -13.36 21.11 5.25
N GLY A 82 -13.36 20.18 4.28
CA GLY A 82 -13.80 20.43 2.91
C GLY A 82 -12.67 20.97 2.01
N PRO A 83 -13.01 21.65 0.90
CA PRO A 83 -12.02 22.20 -0.01
C PRO A 83 -11.17 23.30 0.64
N ILE A 84 -9.89 23.36 0.26
CA ILE A 84 -8.97 24.42 0.69
C ILE A 84 -8.59 25.32 -0.48
N ALA A 85 -8.29 26.58 -0.17
CA ALA A 85 -7.82 27.53 -1.17
C ALA A 85 -6.32 27.33 -1.42
N ILE A 86 -5.97 27.05 -2.67
CA ILE A 86 -4.61 27.05 -3.19
C ILE A 86 -4.57 27.95 -4.41
N ASP A 87 -3.80 29.02 -4.36
CA ASP A 87 -3.83 30.14 -5.30
C ASP A 87 -5.28 30.64 -5.50
N ASN A 88 -5.83 30.56 -6.71
CA ASN A 88 -7.18 30.99 -7.07
C ASN A 88 -8.15 29.81 -7.23
N SER A 89 -7.84 28.65 -6.63
CA SER A 89 -8.62 27.43 -6.78
C SER A 89 -9.02 26.82 -5.43
N TRP A 90 -10.24 26.28 -5.36
CA TRP A 90 -10.72 25.47 -4.25
C TRP A 90 -10.47 23.99 -4.54
N LEU A 91 -9.54 23.38 -3.82
CA LEU A 91 -9.08 22.02 -4.07
C LEU A 91 -9.49 21.09 -2.94
N SER A 92 -9.94 19.88 -3.31
CA SER A 92 -10.38 18.89 -2.35
C SER A 92 -9.21 18.20 -1.66
N ILE A 93 -9.35 18.01 -0.35
CA ILE A 93 -8.53 17.09 0.43
C ILE A 93 -9.22 15.74 0.44
N THR A 94 -8.48 14.68 0.14
CA THR A 94 -9.00 13.33 0.15
C THR A 94 -8.05 12.40 0.89
N LYS A 95 -8.55 11.21 1.23
CA LYS A 95 -7.73 10.13 1.77
C LYS A 95 -6.63 9.80 0.77
N PHE A 96 -5.39 9.75 1.25
CA PHE A 96 -4.31 9.21 0.44
C PHE A 96 -4.38 7.69 0.50
N TYR A 97 -4.68 7.07 -0.63
CA TYR A 97 -4.56 5.62 -0.78
C TYR A 97 -3.20 5.35 -1.43
N PRO A 98 -2.19 4.84 -0.69
CA PRO A 98 -0.92 4.50 -1.29
C PRO A 98 -1.18 3.47 -2.39
N GLY A 99 -0.85 3.83 -3.63
CA GLY A 99 -1.18 3.01 -4.81
C GLY A 99 -0.80 1.56 -4.57
N ASN A 100 -1.80 0.66 -4.62
CA ASN A 100 -1.79 -0.76 -4.27
C ASN A 100 -0.41 -1.41 -4.13
N ARG A 101 0.33 -1.05 -3.07
CA ARG A 101 1.57 -1.72 -2.73
C ARG A 101 1.15 -3.06 -2.17
N LEU A 102 1.48 -4.11 -2.90
CA LEU A 102 1.24 -5.45 -2.43
C LEU A 102 2.19 -5.71 -1.26
N THR A 103 1.63 -5.79 -0.06
CA THR A 103 2.38 -6.18 1.12
C THR A 103 2.59 -7.69 1.07
N TYR A 104 3.83 -8.10 0.84
CA TYR A 104 4.25 -9.50 0.97
C TYR A 104 4.95 -9.71 2.30
N CYS A 105 4.55 -10.75 3.02
CA CYS A 105 5.24 -11.15 4.23
C CYS A 105 6.58 -11.80 3.87
N THR A 106 7.72 -11.25 4.29
CA THR A 106 9.04 -11.87 4.04
C THR A 106 9.31 -13.12 4.88
N LYS A 107 8.39 -13.49 5.78
CA LYS A 107 8.44 -14.74 6.56
C LYS A 107 7.83 -15.91 5.79
N CYS A 108 6.60 -15.74 5.30
CA CYS A 108 5.83 -16.81 4.65
C CYS A 108 5.60 -16.61 3.14
N TRP A 109 5.97 -15.44 2.61
CA TRP A 109 5.78 -14.98 1.23
C TRP A 109 4.33 -14.83 0.78
N CYS A 110 3.35 -14.99 1.69
CA CYS A 110 1.94 -14.70 1.42
C CYS A 110 1.68 -13.19 1.26
N ILE A 111 0.70 -12.85 0.43
CA ILE A 111 0.21 -11.49 0.26
C ILE A 111 -0.81 -11.13 1.35
N GLY A 112 -0.82 -9.87 1.78
CA GLY A 112 -1.88 -9.30 2.63
C GLY A 112 -1.56 -9.24 4.13
N ASN A 113 -0.35 -9.62 4.57
CA ASN A 113 0.08 -9.47 5.95
C ASN A 113 1.56 -9.07 6.06
N SER A 114 1.93 -8.40 7.15
CA SER A 114 3.32 -8.04 7.47
C SER A 114 4.05 -9.19 8.19
N LYS A 115 5.40 -9.12 8.22
CA LYS A 115 6.25 -10.04 9.00
C LYS A 115 5.93 -10.00 10.50
N SER A 116 5.67 -8.81 11.05
CA SER A 116 5.36 -8.60 12.47
C SER A 116 4.08 -9.29 12.93
N LYS A 117 3.10 -9.45 12.04
CA LYS A 117 1.81 -10.10 12.31
C LYS A 117 1.76 -11.56 11.82
N CYS A 118 2.90 -12.15 11.47
CA CYS A 118 2.97 -13.48 10.85
C CYS A 118 3.37 -14.57 11.85
N ASN A 119 2.44 -15.49 12.10
CA ASN A 119 2.63 -16.65 12.99
C ASN A 119 3.22 -17.88 12.27
N SER A 120 3.50 -17.80 10.96
CA SER A 120 4.09 -18.92 10.21
C SER A 120 5.58 -19.09 10.52
N ILE A 121 6.14 -20.27 10.28
CA ILE A 121 7.59 -20.48 10.25
C ILE A 121 8.17 -19.73 9.04
N SER A 122 9.41 -19.24 9.16
CA SER A 122 10.13 -18.62 8.04
C SER A 122 10.32 -19.62 6.91
N LYS A 123 10.16 -19.19 5.66
CA LYS A 123 10.23 -20.05 4.48
C LYS A 123 11.24 -19.55 3.45
N CYS A 124 11.82 -20.47 2.70
CA CYS A 124 12.65 -20.15 1.55
C CYS A 124 11.84 -19.38 0.51
N ARG A 125 12.42 -18.30 -0.04
CA ARG A 125 11.78 -17.46 -1.06
C ARG A 125 11.45 -18.23 -2.35
N VAL A 126 12.24 -19.26 -2.67
CA VAL A 126 12.15 -20.00 -3.93
C VAL A 126 11.24 -21.20 -3.77
N CYS A 127 11.59 -22.19 -2.95
CA CYS A 127 10.84 -23.44 -2.84
C CYS A 127 9.78 -23.46 -1.73
N LEU A 128 9.71 -22.44 -0.88
CA LEU A 128 8.78 -22.32 0.26
C LEU A 128 8.92 -23.37 1.37
N GLU A 129 10.03 -24.11 1.39
CA GLU A 129 10.38 -24.98 2.52
C GLU A 129 10.70 -24.16 3.77
N ASN A 130 10.47 -24.75 4.94
CA ASN A 130 10.72 -24.09 6.22
C ASN A 130 12.24 -23.89 6.42
N LEU A 131 12.63 -22.66 6.75
CA LEU A 131 13.97 -22.30 7.17
C LEU A 131 14.07 -22.56 8.67
N ASN A 132 14.81 -23.61 9.04
CA ASN A 132 15.16 -23.87 10.43
C ASN A 132 16.47 -23.14 10.76
N VAL A 133 16.57 -22.61 11.98
CA VAL A 133 17.78 -21.92 12.45
C VAL A 133 18.94 -22.90 12.63
N ASN A 134 18.63 -24.16 12.92
CA ASN A 134 19.62 -25.19 13.29
C ASN A 134 20.09 -26.04 12.12
N THR A 135 19.48 -25.93 10.94
CA THR A 135 19.87 -26.70 9.77
C THR A 135 20.00 -25.81 8.54
N PRO A 136 21.15 -25.81 7.84
CA PRO A 136 21.31 -25.03 6.62
C PRO A 136 20.35 -25.55 5.55
N HIS A 137 19.47 -24.67 5.08
CA HIS A 137 18.54 -24.99 4.00
C HIS A 137 19.29 -25.12 2.68
N LYS A 138 19.15 -26.29 2.01
CA LYS A 138 19.61 -26.50 0.63
C LYS A 138 18.44 -26.34 -0.33
N CYS A 139 18.37 -25.21 -1.02
CA CYS A 139 17.29 -24.95 -1.96
C CYS A 139 17.46 -25.81 -3.22
N GLN A 140 16.38 -26.48 -3.64
CA GLN A 140 16.34 -27.25 -4.89
C GLN A 140 16.09 -26.37 -6.12
N TYR A 141 16.00 -25.04 -5.96
CA TYR A 141 15.74 -24.05 -7.01
C TYR A 141 14.44 -24.21 -7.80
N GLU A 142 13.55 -25.13 -7.40
CA GLU A 142 12.21 -25.22 -7.97
C GLU A 142 11.32 -24.11 -7.39
N PRO A 143 10.91 -23.12 -8.20
CA PRO A 143 10.13 -22.01 -7.68
C PRO A 143 8.71 -22.46 -7.36
N LYS A 144 8.23 -22.08 -6.16
CA LYS A 144 6.87 -22.32 -5.70
C LYS A 144 6.22 -21.03 -5.25
N CYS A 145 4.94 -20.86 -5.60
CA CYS A 145 4.18 -19.66 -5.27
C CYS A 145 3.40 -19.83 -3.96
N ALA A 146 3.60 -18.93 -2.99
CA ALA A 146 2.92 -18.99 -1.71
C ALA A 146 1.42 -18.69 -1.79
N GLN A 147 0.96 -18.14 -2.92
CA GLN A 147 -0.44 -17.78 -3.16
C GLN A 147 -1.26 -18.88 -3.83
N CYS A 148 -0.66 -19.60 -4.79
CA CYS A 148 -1.36 -20.57 -5.63
C CYS A 148 -0.66 -21.93 -5.75
N ASP A 149 0.46 -22.13 -5.06
CA ASP A 149 1.30 -23.33 -5.10
C ASP A 149 1.85 -23.71 -6.49
N GLY A 150 1.72 -22.81 -7.48
CA GLY A 150 2.22 -23.00 -8.85
C GLY A 150 3.75 -22.88 -8.98
N LYS A 151 4.26 -23.33 -10.14
CA LYS A 151 5.70 -23.36 -10.50
C LYS A 151 6.25 -21.99 -10.91
N HIS A 152 6.12 -20.99 -10.04
CA HIS A 152 6.67 -19.64 -10.24
C HIS A 152 6.90 -18.97 -8.89
N HIS A 153 7.65 -17.87 -8.84
CA HIS A 153 7.91 -17.16 -7.59
C HIS A 153 6.64 -16.52 -7.02
N SER A 154 6.58 -16.41 -5.69
CA SER A 154 5.46 -15.78 -4.95
C SER A 154 5.22 -14.30 -5.27
N LEU A 155 6.16 -13.65 -5.97
CA LEU A 155 6.11 -12.25 -6.40
C LEU A 155 5.79 -12.11 -7.90
N ASP A 156 5.59 -13.20 -8.65
CA ASP A 156 5.33 -13.15 -10.10
C ASP A 156 4.02 -12.40 -10.38
N SER A 157 4.11 -11.32 -11.16
CA SER A 157 2.97 -10.47 -11.53
C SER A 157 1.91 -11.18 -12.38
N ARG A 158 2.25 -12.33 -12.98
CA ARG A 158 1.34 -13.17 -13.79
C ARG A 158 0.56 -14.17 -12.94
N CYS A 159 0.83 -14.28 -11.64
CA CYS A 159 0.05 -15.13 -10.76
C CYS A 159 -1.41 -14.66 -10.69
N GLN A 160 -2.36 -15.52 -11.08
CA GLN A 160 -3.78 -15.18 -11.11
C GLN A 160 -4.32 -14.72 -9.75
N VAL A 161 -3.85 -15.34 -8.65
CA VAL A 161 -4.27 -14.95 -7.28
C VAL A 161 -3.82 -13.51 -6.96
N ILE A 162 -2.62 -13.14 -7.40
CA ILE A 162 -2.07 -11.78 -7.22
C ILE A 162 -2.81 -10.78 -8.10
N GLN A 163 -3.11 -11.13 -9.36
CA GLN A 163 -3.90 -10.30 -10.26
C GLN A 163 -5.31 -10.04 -9.71
N ASN A 164 -5.98 -11.09 -9.24
CA ASN A 164 -7.29 -11.00 -8.61
C ASN A 164 -7.25 -10.12 -7.34
N TYR A 165 -6.20 -10.27 -6.53
CA TYR A 165 -6.00 -9.42 -5.35
C TYR A 165 -5.80 -7.95 -5.73
N LYS A 166 -4.94 -7.65 -6.71
CA LYS A 166 -4.75 -6.29 -7.24
C LYS A 166 -6.07 -5.70 -7.76
N HIS A 167 -6.87 -6.49 -8.46
CA HIS A 167 -8.17 -6.06 -8.99
C HIS A 167 -9.17 -5.72 -7.88
N ARG A 168 -9.23 -6.54 -6.82
CA ARG A 168 -10.07 -6.24 -5.66
C ARG A 168 -9.65 -4.96 -4.96
N LEU A 169 -8.34 -4.72 -4.81
CA LEU A 169 -7.86 -3.47 -4.24
C LEU A 169 -8.28 -2.26 -5.07
N LYS A 170 -8.26 -2.36 -6.41
CA LYS A 170 -8.74 -1.28 -7.31
C LYS A 170 -10.23 -1.00 -7.21
N LYS A 171 -11.06 -1.97 -6.81
CA LYS A 171 -12.52 -1.80 -6.64
C LYS A 171 -12.93 -1.20 -5.30
N ILE A 172 -12.03 -1.21 -4.32
CA ILE A 172 -12.26 -0.69 -2.96
C ILE A 172 -11.78 0.77 -2.86
N CYS A 173 -11.01 1.25 -3.85
CA CYS A 173 -10.68 2.66 -4.08
C CYS A 173 -11.75 3.34 -4.93
#